data_AF-A0A0S7BHV8-F1
#
_entry.id   AF-A0A0S7BHV8-F1
#
_cell.length_a   1.000
_cell.length_b   1.000
_cell.length_c   1.000
_cell.angle_alpha   90.00
_cell.angle_beta   90.00
_cell.angle_gamma   90.00
#
_symmetry.space_group_name_H-M   'P 1'
#
loop_
_entity.id
_entity.type
_entity.pdbx_description
1 polymer ?
#
loop_
_entity_poly.entity_id
_entity_poly.type
_entity_poly.pdbx_seq_one_letter_code
_entity_poly.pdbx_strand_id
1 'polypeptide(L)'
;MNETNSLPGNAAQRPGLVTTLAALTLTSGIINLFFALGITALLVIGTLGIGLFICAPFTVLPAILGVFEIIYGARLLSDSTYPPRPSPVIAYLEIATLIYANIVGVAVGIIALVIYNDEAVKAYFSRIV
;
A
#
# COMPACT_ATOMS: atom_id res chain seq x y z
N MET A 1 23.77 33.16 -28.63
CA MET A 1 22.35 33.23 -29.02
C MET A 1 22.05 31.88 -29.66
N ASN A 2 21.21 30.97 -29.18
CA ASN A 2 20.10 31.06 -28.24
C ASN A 2 19.73 29.61 -27.79
N GLU A 3 19.66 29.40 -26.48
CA GLU A 3 18.73 28.48 -25.78
C GLU A 3 18.72 26.98 -26.12
N THR A 4 19.70 26.23 -25.58
CA THR A 4 19.40 24.87 -25.10
C THR A 4 18.46 25.01 -23.92
N ASN A 5 17.16 24.90 -24.20
CA ASN A 5 16.07 24.78 -23.25
C ASN A 5 16.29 23.55 -22.35
N SER A 6 17.22 23.67 -21.40
CA SER A 6 17.26 22.86 -20.20
C SER A 6 16.10 23.35 -19.35
N LEU A 7 14.89 22.87 -19.68
CA LEU A 7 13.80 22.84 -18.71
C LEU A 7 14.43 22.35 -17.41
N PRO A 8 14.37 23.11 -16.30
CA PRO A 8 14.89 22.64 -15.03
C PRO A 8 14.15 21.34 -14.74
N GLY A 9 14.84 20.20 -14.95
CA GLY A 9 14.27 18.88 -14.74
C GLY A 9 13.69 18.90 -13.34
N ASN A 10 12.36 18.84 -13.28
CA ASN A 10 11.57 19.41 -12.20
C ASN A 10 11.88 18.66 -10.89
N ALA A 11 12.90 19.10 -10.18
CA ALA A 11 13.46 18.46 -9.00
C ALA A 11 12.47 18.46 -7.81
N ALA A 12 11.37 19.22 -7.94
CA ALA A 12 10.25 19.26 -7.01
C ALA A 12 9.03 18.43 -7.48
N GLN A 13 9.07 17.82 -8.66
CA GLN A 13 7.93 17.04 -9.17
C GLN A 13 7.88 15.67 -8.52
N ARG A 14 6.72 15.31 -7.97
CA ARG A 14 6.42 13.97 -7.47
C ARG A 14 6.84 12.92 -8.51
N PRO A 15 7.74 11.98 -8.18
CA PRO A 15 8.07 10.89 -9.09
C PRO A 15 6.79 10.14 -9.41
N GLY A 16 6.55 9.83 -10.70
CA GLY A 16 5.40 9.02 -11.11
C GLY A 16 5.32 7.70 -10.33
N LEU A 17 6.48 7.14 -9.96
CA LEU A 17 6.61 5.95 -9.12
C LEU A 17 6.00 6.11 -7.71
N VAL A 18 6.06 7.30 -7.10
CA VAL A 18 5.44 7.56 -5.79
C VAL A 18 3.91 7.60 -5.91
N THR A 19 3.39 8.17 -6.99
CA THR A 19 1.95 8.16 -7.29
C THR A 19 1.46 6.75 -7.61
N THR A 20 2.24 5.97 -8.37
CA THR A 20 1.94 4.56 -8.66
C THR A 20 1.93 3.73 -7.38
N LEU A 21 2.92 3.92 -6.50
CA LEU A 21 2.96 3.28 -5.19
C LEU A 21 1.71 3.61 -4.38
N ALA A 22 1.36 4.90 -4.27
CA ALA A 22 0.17 5.35 -3.54
C ALA A 22 -1.11 4.68 -4.06
N ALA A 23 -1.29 4.63 -5.38
CA ALA A 23 -2.46 4.03 -6.01
C ALA A 23 -2.50 2.51 -5.82
N LEU A 24 -1.36 1.82 -5.96
CA LEU A 24 -1.27 0.37 -5.78
C LEU A 24 -1.55 -0.03 -4.33
N THR A 25 -0.91 0.64 -3.36
CA THR A 25 -1.14 0.37 -1.94
C THR A 25 -2.57 0.70 -1.53
N LEU A 26 -3.15 1.81 -2.02
CA LEU A 26 -4.55 2.13 -1.76
C LEU A 26 -5.50 1.05 -2.30
N THR A 27 -5.26 0.59 -3.53
CA THR A 27 -6.10 -0.44 -4.18
C THR A 27 -5.95 -1.79 -3.47
N SER A 28 -4.73 -2.17 -3.09
CA SER A 28 -4.46 -3.36 -2.27
C SER A 28 -5.24 -3.30 -0.96
N GLY A 29 -5.20 -2.16 -0.26
CA GLY A 29 -5.86 -2.03 1.02
C GLY A 29 -7.37 -2.16 0.94
N ILE A 30 -7.96 -1.61 -0.12
CA ILE A 30 -9.39 -1.78 -0.42
C ILE A 30 -9.72 -3.26 -0.66
N ILE A 31 -8.95 -3.94 -1.51
CA ILE A 31 -9.15 -5.36 -1.82
C ILE A 31 -9.00 -6.22 -0.56
N ASN A 32 -7.98 -5.96 0.26
CA ASN A 32 -7.74 -6.66 1.52
C ASN A 32 -8.91 -6.51 2.49
N LEU A 33 -9.44 -5.29 2.61
CA LEU A 33 -10.57 -5.00 3.48
C LEU A 33 -11.83 -5.73 3.01
N PHE A 34 -12.16 -5.68 1.72
CA PHE A 34 -13.32 -6.37 1.16
C PHE A 34 -13.16 -7.89 1.21
N PHE A 35 -11.97 -8.42 0.99
CA PHE A 35 -11.70 -9.85 1.05
C PHE A 35 -11.84 -10.38 2.49
N ALA A 36 -11.25 -9.68 3.46
CA ALA A 36 -11.36 -10.03 4.88
C ALA A 36 -12.82 -9.98 5.36
N LEU A 37 -13.56 -8.92 5.02
CA LEU A 37 -14.97 -8.80 5.37
C LEU A 37 -15.84 -9.81 4.64
N GLY A 38 -15.59 -10.05 3.35
CA GLY A 38 -16.34 -10.98 2.52
C GLY A 38 -16.22 -12.42 2.99
N ILE A 39 -15.00 -12.91 3.26
CA ILE A 39 -14.78 -14.25 3.81
C ILE A 39 -15.40 -14.36 5.20
N THR A 40 -15.19 -13.36 6.05
CA THR A 40 -15.75 -13.39 7.42
C THR A 40 -17.28 -13.42 7.38
N ALA A 41 -17.92 -12.58 6.56
CA ALA A 41 -19.38 -12.55 6.43
C ALA A 41 -19.93 -13.87 5.87
N LEU A 42 -19.30 -14.44 4.84
CA LEU A 42 -19.73 -15.69 4.23
C LEU A 42 -19.64 -16.86 5.22
N LEU A 43 -18.55 -16.93 6.00
CA LEU A 43 -18.39 -17.94 7.03
C LEU A 43 -19.33 -17.73 8.21
N VAL A 44 -19.51 -16.50 8.70
CA VAL A 44 -20.41 -16.20 9.82
C VAL A 44 -21.85 -16.57 9.48
N ILE A 45 -22.32 -16.21 8.28
CA ILE A 45 -23.67 -16.58 7.81
C ILE A 45 -23.76 -18.10 7.59
N GLY A 46 -22.75 -18.70 6.96
CA GLY A 46 -22.74 -20.14 6.65
C GLY A 46 -22.59 -21.07 7.86
N THR A 47 -22.05 -20.58 8.97
CA THR A 47 -21.78 -21.37 10.19
C THR A 47 -22.58 -20.90 11.41
N LEU A 48 -23.61 -20.06 11.22
CA LEU A 48 -24.44 -19.50 12.30
C LEU A 48 -23.61 -18.84 13.42
N GLY A 49 -22.53 -18.14 13.07
CA GLY A 49 -21.68 -17.40 14.00
C GLY A 49 -20.51 -18.18 14.62
N ILE A 50 -20.42 -19.51 14.45
CA ILE A 50 -19.29 -20.31 14.96
C ILE A 50 -17.99 -19.98 14.21
N GLY A 51 -18.11 -19.67 12.92
CA GLY A 51 -17.00 -19.28 12.06
C GLY A 51 -16.29 -18.00 12.52
N LEU A 52 -16.93 -17.16 13.34
CA LEU A 52 -16.27 -16.01 13.93
C LEU A 52 -15.15 -16.44 14.90
N PHE A 53 -15.35 -17.51 15.68
CA PHE A 53 -14.33 -17.99 16.64
C PHE A 53 -13.09 -18.59 15.96
N ILE A 54 -13.25 -19.19 14.79
CA ILE A 54 -12.15 -19.84 14.05
C ILE A 54 -11.48 -18.85 13.09
N CYS A 55 -12.25 -17.94 12.50
CA CYS A 55 -11.75 -17.05 11.45
C CYS A 55 -11.29 -15.68 11.97
N ALA A 56 -11.79 -15.20 13.11
CA ALA A 56 -11.37 -13.91 13.69
C ALA A 56 -9.85 -13.74 13.83
N PRO A 57 -9.06 -14.70 14.36
CA PRO A 57 -7.61 -14.50 14.45
C PRO A 57 -6.93 -14.48 13.08
N PHE A 58 -7.57 -15.07 12.05
CA PHE A 58 -7.02 -15.20 10.71
C PHE A 58 -7.36 -13.98 9.84
N THR A 59 -8.59 -13.46 9.91
CA THR A 59 -9.04 -12.35 9.05
C THR A 59 -8.78 -10.96 9.62
N VAL A 60 -8.46 -10.86 10.92
CA VAL A 60 -8.09 -9.58 11.56
C VAL A 60 -6.80 -9.00 10.99
N LEU A 61 -5.80 -9.83 10.66
CA LEU A 61 -4.53 -9.35 10.11
C LEU A 61 -4.69 -8.62 8.77
N PRO A 62 -5.32 -9.21 7.72
CA PRO A 62 -5.56 -8.53 6.45
C PRO A 62 -6.53 -7.34 6.59
N ALA A 63 -7.48 -7.38 7.52
CA ALA A 63 -8.37 -6.23 7.76
C ALA A 63 -7.62 -5.01 8.31
N ILE A 64 -6.80 -5.21 9.35
CA ILE A 64 -5.98 -4.15 9.94
C ILE A 64 -4.97 -3.61 8.92
N LEU A 65 -4.31 -4.52 8.20
CA LEU A 65 -3.35 -4.15 7.17
C LEU A 65 -4.02 -3.33 6.06
N GLY A 66 -5.20 -3.73 5.59
CA GLY A 66 -5.96 -3.00 4.59
C GLY A 66 -6.31 -1.57 5.02
N VAL A 67 -6.67 -1.37 6.29
CA VAL A 67 -6.90 -0.01 6.83
C VAL A 67 -5.62 0.82 6.81
N PHE A 68 -4.48 0.25 7.22
CA PHE A 68 -3.21 0.96 7.20
C PHE A 68 -2.75 1.30 5.78
N GLU A 69 -2.93 0.39 4.82
CA GLU A 69 -2.63 0.60 3.40
C GLU A 69 -3.51 1.71 2.80
N ILE A 70 -4.81 1.74 3.12
CA ILE A 70 -5.71 2.79 2.67
C ILE A 70 -5.26 4.15 3.20
N ILE A 71 -4.97 4.24 4.51
CA ILE A 71 -4.52 5.49 5.12
C ILE A 71 -3.17 5.92 4.54
N TYR A 72 -2.24 4.99 4.37
CA TYR A 72 -0.92 5.26 3.81
C TYR A 72 -1.01 5.73 2.36
N GLY A 73 -1.72 4.99 1.50
CA GLY A 73 -1.92 5.33 0.10
C GLY A 73 -2.66 6.65 -0.07
N ALA A 74 -3.72 6.89 0.71
CA ALA A 74 -4.45 8.16 0.68
C ALA A 74 -3.59 9.34 1.12
N ARG A 75 -2.77 9.16 2.17
CA ARG A 75 -1.83 10.21 2.61
C ARG A 75 -0.70 10.44 1.62
N LEU A 76 -0.21 9.38 0.98
CA LEU A 76 0.82 9.49 -0.04
C LEU A 76 0.27 10.08 -1.35
N LEU A 77 -1.04 9.98 -1.62
CA LEU A 77 -1.69 10.64 -2.74
C LEU A 77 -2.06 12.10 -2.41
N SER A 78 -2.43 12.38 -1.16
CA SER A 78 -2.66 13.75 -0.70
C SER A 78 -1.37 14.56 -0.75
N ASP A 79 -1.46 15.83 -1.15
CA ASP A 79 -0.32 16.77 -1.15
C ASP A 79 -0.07 17.29 0.28
N SER A 80 0.03 16.35 1.23
CA SER A 80 0.17 16.70 2.64
C SER A 80 1.59 17.21 2.90
N THR A 81 1.70 18.23 3.75
CA THR A 81 2.97 18.84 4.17
C THR A 81 3.94 17.85 4.82
N TYR A 82 3.46 16.65 5.21
CA TYR A 82 4.26 15.57 5.81
C TYR A 82 3.84 14.21 5.23
N PRO A 83 4.31 13.82 4.03
CA PRO A 83 4.03 12.51 3.48
C PRO A 83 4.59 11.42 4.40
N PRO A 84 3.86 10.31 4.62
CA PRO A 84 4.32 9.22 5.45
C PRO A 84 5.61 8.62 4.88
N ARG A 85 6.59 8.36 5.75
CA ARG A 85 7.87 7.76 5.33
C ARG A 85 7.63 6.38 4.73
N PRO A 86 8.36 5.99 3.67
CA PRO A 86 8.31 4.65 3.14
C PRO A 86 8.70 3.65 4.24
N SER A 87 7.75 2.80 4.62
CA SER A 87 7.96 1.80 5.67
C SER A 87 8.01 0.41 5.03
N PRO A 88 9.20 -0.24 4.96
CA PRO A 88 9.31 -1.59 4.39
C PRO A 88 8.51 -2.61 5.20
N VAL A 89 8.18 -2.30 6.47
CA VAL A 89 7.31 -3.12 7.32
C VAL A 89 5.93 -3.36 6.69
N ILE A 90 5.31 -2.34 6.08
CA ILE A 90 4.01 -2.50 5.41
C ILE A 90 4.16 -3.45 4.22
N ALA A 91 5.21 -3.30 3.42
CA ALA A 91 5.45 -4.16 2.27
C ALA A 91 5.75 -5.62 2.67
N TYR A 92 6.46 -5.84 3.78
CA TYR A 92 6.66 -7.20 4.30
C TYR A 92 5.37 -7.81 4.81
N LEU A 93 4.49 -7.03 5.44
CA LEU A 93 3.17 -7.50 5.87
C LEU A 93 2.26 -7.81 4.67
N GLU A 94 2.33 -7.03 3.59
CA GLU A 94 1.67 -7.31 2.31
C GLU A 94 2.13 -8.66 1.73
N ILE A 95 3.44 -8.91 1.72
CA ILE A 95 3.99 -10.20 1.28
C ILE A 95 3.58 -11.34 2.21
N ALA A 96 3.53 -11.08 3.53
CA ALA A 96 3.04 -12.06 4.49
C ALA A 96 1.58 -12.42 4.25
N THR A 97 0.79 -11.60 3.54
CA THR A 97 -0.59 -11.96 3.19
C THR A 97 -0.71 -13.18 2.24
N LEU A 98 0.41 -13.68 1.71
CA LEU A 98 0.47 -14.97 1.01
C LEU A 98 -0.13 -16.12 1.83
N ILE A 99 0.04 -16.12 3.16
CA ILE A 99 -0.51 -17.17 4.03
C ILE A 99 -2.05 -17.19 4.04
N TYR A 100 -2.67 -16.10 3.61
CA TYR A 100 -4.12 -15.95 3.45
C TYR A 100 -4.57 -16.11 1.99
N ALA A 101 -3.71 -16.65 1.12
CA ALA A 101 -3.92 -16.80 -0.32
C ALA A 101 -4.19 -15.48 -1.06
N ASN A 102 -3.72 -14.36 -0.52
CA ASN A 102 -3.91 -13.05 -1.11
C ASN A 102 -2.76 -12.70 -2.07
N ILE A 103 -2.87 -13.16 -3.32
CA ILE A 103 -1.84 -12.97 -4.35
C ILE A 103 -1.69 -11.49 -4.74
N VAL A 104 -2.77 -10.71 -4.67
CA VAL A 104 -2.75 -9.28 -5.02
C VAL A 104 -1.90 -8.50 -4.02
N GLY A 105 -2.09 -8.72 -2.72
CA GLY A 105 -1.27 -8.10 -1.68
C GLY A 105 0.21 -8.45 -1.82
N VAL A 106 0.53 -9.70 -2.14
CA VAL A 106 1.92 -10.13 -2.38
C VAL A 106 2.55 -9.40 -3.56
N ALA A 107 1.84 -9.26 -4.68
CA ALA A 107 2.33 -8.53 -5.83
C ALA A 107 2.58 -7.05 -5.50
N VAL A 108 1.64 -6.41 -4.79
CA VAL A 108 1.77 -5.01 -4.39
C VAL A 108 2.92 -4.81 -3.41
N GLY A 109 3.12 -5.71 -2.46
CA GLY A 109 4.25 -5.65 -1.52
C GLY A 109 5.61 -5.79 -2.21
N ILE A 110 5.73 -6.67 -3.20
CA ILE A 110 6.95 -6.80 -4.00
C ILE A 110 7.20 -5.51 -4.80
N ILE A 111 6.18 -4.99 -5.47
CA ILE A 111 6.28 -3.74 -6.25
C ILE A 111 6.66 -2.58 -5.33
N ALA A 112 6.09 -2.51 -4.13
CA ALA A 112 6.41 -1.50 -3.14
C ALA A 112 7.89 -1.56 -2.72
N LEU A 113 8.43 -2.75 -2.45
CA LEU A 113 9.86 -2.92 -2.14
C LEU A 113 10.78 -2.48 -3.29
N VAL A 114 10.40 -2.77 -4.54
CA VAL A 114 11.15 -2.33 -5.72
C VAL A 114 11.14 -0.80 -5.81
N ILE A 115 9.97 -0.18 -5.66
CA ILE A 115 9.81 1.29 -5.69
C ILE A 115 10.57 1.94 -4.53
N TYR A 116 10.58 1.35 -3.34
CA TYR A 116 11.37 1.84 -2.20
C TYR A 116 12.87 1.79 -2.46
N ASN A 117 13.35 0.89 -3.32
CA ASN A 117 14.76 0.78 -3.62
C ASN A 117 15.23 1.75 -4.73
N ASP A 118 14.31 2.39 -5.45
CA ASP A 118 14.60 3.34 -6.52
C ASP A 118 15.27 4.63 -6.02
N GLU A 119 16.31 5.09 -6.73
CA GLU A 119 17.11 6.25 -6.32
C GLU A 119 16.30 7.57 -6.39
N ALA A 120 15.40 7.72 -7.37
CA ALA A 120 14.57 8.91 -7.50
C ALA A 120 13.53 9.00 -6.38
N VAL A 121 13.00 7.84 -5.94
CA VAL A 121 12.07 7.76 -4.81
C VAL A 121 12.78 8.08 -3.50
N LYS A 122 13.96 7.51 -3.27
CA LYS A 122 14.81 7.84 -2.11
C LYS A 122 15.15 9.33 -2.06
N ALA A 123 15.54 9.92 -3.20
CA ALA A 123 15.85 11.34 -3.32
C ALA A 123 14.64 12.25 -3.10
N TYR A 124 13.43 11.81 -3.48
CA TYR A 124 12.19 12.54 -3.21
C TYR A 124 11.88 12.58 -1.71
N PHE A 125 11.92 11.43 -1.03
CA PHE A 125 11.65 11.39 0.41
C PHE A 125 12.73 12.07 1.25
N SER A 126 13.99 12.07 0.83
CA SER A 126 15.08 12.77 1.53
C SER A 126 15.04 14.30 1.41
N ARG A 127 14.23 14.84 0.50
CA ARG A 127 14.05 16.30 0.31
C ARG A 127 12.89 16.86 1.14
N ILE A 128 11.94 16.00 1.51
CA ILE A 128 10.69 16.39 2.19
C ILE A 128 10.78 16.09 3.70
N VAL A 129 11.74 15.26 4.10
CA VAL A 129 12.07 14.91 5.48
C VAL A 129 13.34 15.63 5.92
#